data_AF-A0A955IIR2-F1
#
_entry.id   AF-A0A955IIR2-F1
#
_cell.length_a   1.000
_cell.length_b   1.000
_cell.length_c   1.000
_cell.angle_alpha   90.00
_cell.angle_beta   90.00
_cell.angle_gamma   90.00
#
_symmetry.space_group_name_H-M   'P 1'
#
loop_
_entity.id
_entity.type
_entity.pdbx_description
1 polymer ?
#
loop_
_entity_poly.entity_id
_entity_poly.type
_entity_poly.pdbx_seq_one_letter_code
_entity_poly.pdbx_strand_id
1 'polypeptide(L)'
;TYGEVTMRAEADGPRLRTGMQFLGAIVGDHVKTAIGTRIMTGAVLHTGCMFAQTAAVAGTVGPFTWATDRGMQPFRFDKFMEIARTVMARRHIEPTDAYASLLAELHTEAVGA
;
A
#
# COMPACT_ATOMS: atom_id res chain seq x y z
N THR A 1 19.83 -14.62 12.21
CA THR A 1 21.01 -13.71 12.20
C THR A 1 20.62 -12.40 11.55
N TYR A 2 21.12 -11.28 12.05
CA TYR A 2 20.97 -9.95 11.45
C TYR A 2 21.73 -9.88 10.11
N GLY A 3 21.15 -10.46 9.05
CA GLY A 3 21.67 -10.38 7.70
C GLY A 3 21.18 -9.14 6.96
N GLU A 4 21.68 -8.94 5.76
CA GLU A 4 21.19 -7.88 4.88
C GLU A 4 19.70 -8.08 4.56
N VAL A 5 18.92 -7.00 4.64
CA VAL A 5 17.51 -7.01 4.28
C VAL A 5 17.38 -7.09 2.76
N THR A 6 16.46 -7.94 2.33
CA THR A 6 16.08 -8.08 0.92
C THR A 6 14.58 -7.85 0.78
N MET A 7 14.17 -7.07 -0.21
CA MET A 7 12.77 -6.68 -0.43
C MET A 7 12.43 -6.71 -1.91
N ARG A 8 11.13 -6.64 -2.26
CA ARG A 8 10.70 -6.36 -3.63
C ARG A 8 10.18 -4.92 -3.67
N ALA A 9 10.64 -4.11 -4.60
CA ALA A 9 10.12 -2.74 -4.73
C ALA A 9 8.70 -2.76 -5.28
N GLU A 10 8.45 -3.61 -6.27
CA GLU A 10 7.16 -3.82 -6.94
C GLU A 10 6.62 -5.22 -6.63
N ALA A 11 5.32 -5.45 -6.78
CA ALA A 11 4.68 -6.71 -6.39
C ALA A 11 5.15 -7.90 -7.25
N ASP A 12 5.36 -7.65 -8.54
CA ASP A 12 5.86 -8.56 -9.56
C ASP A 12 7.37 -8.42 -9.82
N GLY A 13 7.98 -7.33 -9.33
CA GLY A 13 9.41 -7.06 -9.46
C GLY A 13 10.33 -8.05 -8.73
N PRO A 14 11.63 -8.09 -9.08
CA PRO A 14 12.60 -8.99 -8.48
C PRO A 14 12.88 -8.64 -7.00
N ARG A 15 13.41 -9.62 -6.26
CA ARG A 15 13.87 -9.42 -4.89
C ARG A 15 15.27 -8.81 -4.92
N LEU A 16 15.40 -7.62 -4.35
CA LEU A 16 16.60 -6.79 -4.36
C LEU A 16 17.31 -6.86 -3.02
N ARG A 17 18.65 -6.81 -3.09
CA ARG A 17 19.56 -6.62 -1.96
C ARG A 17 19.63 -5.13 -1.64
N THR A 18 19.30 -4.75 -0.42
CA THR A 18 19.15 -3.33 -0.05
C THR A 18 20.46 -2.67 0.37
N GLY A 19 21.52 -3.45 0.62
CA GLY A 19 22.75 -2.99 1.25
C GLY A 19 22.59 -2.65 2.73
N MET A 20 21.39 -2.77 3.30
CA MET A 20 21.08 -2.37 4.66
C MET A 20 20.80 -3.58 5.54
N GLN A 21 21.39 -3.59 6.74
CA GLN A 21 21.05 -4.55 7.80
C GLN A 21 19.76 -4.18 8.52
N PHE A 22 19.45 -2.87 8.56
CA PHE A 22 18.28 -2.31 9.23
C PHE A 22 17.45 -1.50 8.23
N LEU A 23 16.37 -2.12 7.75
CA LEU A 23 15.38 -1.45 6.95
C LEU A 23 13.99 -1.86 7.44
N GLY A 24 13.21 -0.87 7.88
CA GLY A 24 11.82 -1.08 8.28
C GLY A 24 10.91 -1.42 7.10
N ALA A 25 9.63 -1.15 7.26
CA ALA A 25 8.69 -1.21 6.15
C ALA A 25 8.68 0.11 5.38
N ILE A 26 8.37 0.03 4.09
CA ILE A 26 8.02 1.18 3.26
C ILE A 26 6.50 1.25 3.19
N VAL A 27 5.93 2.38 3.62
CA VAL A 27 4.47 2.58 3.66
C VAL A 27 4.14 3.80 2.82
N GLY A 28 3.42 3.58 1.73
CA GLY A 28 2.96 4.62 0.82
C GLY A 28 1.76 5.40 1.34
N ASP A 29 1.29 6.32 0.50
CA ASP A 29 0.17 7.20 0.85
C ASP A 29 -1.16 6.43 0.91
N HIS A 30 -2.08 6.90 1.74
CA HIS A 30 -3.43 6.34 1.88
C HIS A 30 -3.51 4.86 2.25
N VAL A 31 -2.41 4.24 2.70
CA VAL A 31 -2.37 2.87 3.21
C VAL A 31 -3.23 2.74 4.46
N LYS A 32 -3.97 1.63 4.53
CA LYS A 32 -4.81 1.27 5.68
C LYS A 32 -4.53 -0.15 6.09
N THR A 33 -4.46 -0.38 7.39
CA THR A 33 -4.24 -1.71 7.96
C THR A 33 -5.35 -2.04 8.95
N ALA A 34 -5.68 -3.32 9.10
CA ALA A 34 -6.50 -3.78 10.20
C ALA A 34 -5.79 -3.55 11.56
N ILE A 35 -6.57 -3.50 12.63
CA ILE A 35 -6.04 -3.42 13.99
C ILE A 35 -5.21 -4.67 14.28
N GLY A 36 -4.02 -4.49 14.84
CA GLY A 36 -3.11 -5.60 15.16
C GLY A 36 -2.35 -6.17 13.95
N THR A 37 -2.40 -5.50 12.79
CA THR A 37 -1.60 -5.91 11.62
C THR A 37 -0.12 -5.94 11.97
N ARG A 38 0.53 -7.06 11.71
CA ARG A 38 1.98 -7.23 11.84
C ARG A 38 2.63 -6.94 10.50
N ILE A 39 3.65 -6.08 10.49
CA ILE A 39 4.37 -5.69 9.28
C ILE A 39 5.81 -6.17 9.41
N MET A 40 6.26 -7.00 8.45
CA MET A 40 7.59 -7.58 8.48
C MET A 40 8.65 -6.60 7.97
N THR A 41 9.90 -6.79 8.40
CA THR A 41 11.08 -6.05 7.92
C THR A 41 11.16 -6.08 6.39
N GLY A 42 11.40 -4.92 5.78
CA GLY A 42 11.49 -4.78 4.32
C GLY A 42 10.17 -5.01 3.58
N ALA A 43 9.01 -5.05 4.28
CA ALA A 43 7.72 -5.07 3.62
C ALA A 43 7.44 -3.74 2.92
N VAL A 44 6.75 -3.79 1.79
CA VAL A 44 6.37 -2.60 1.02
C VAL A 44 4.85 -2.59 0.87
N LEU A 45 4.20 -1.53 1.36
CA LEU A 45 2.78 -1.29 1.19
C LEU A 45 2.60 -0.09 0.28
N HIS A 46 2.15 -0.32 -0.95
CA HIS A 46 2.00 0.74 -1.94
C HIS A 46 0.75 1.59 -1.73
N THR A 47 0.74 2.73 -2.42
CA THR A 47 -0.31 3.75 -2.32
C THR A 47 -1.70 3.16 -2.42
N GLY A 48 -2.56 3.55 -1.49
CA GLY A 48 -3.97 3.20 -1.47
C GLY A 48 -4.29 1.75 -1.12
N CYS A 49 -3.29 0.93 -0.71
CA CYS A 49 -3.61 -0.43 -0.29
C CYS A 49 -4.40 -0.46 1.03
N MET A 50 -5.35 -1.38 1.14
CA MET A 50 -6.06 -1.72 2.37
C MET A 50 -5.75 -3.17 2.73
N PHE A 51 -4.97 -3.36 3.80
CA PHE A 51 -4.54 -4.67 4.26
C PHE A 51 -5.29 -5.08 5.52
N ALA A 52 -6.22 -6.03 5.38
CA ALA A 52 -7.05 -6.56 6.45
C ALA A 52 -6.99 -8.10 6.47
N GLN A 53 -5.78 -8.65 6.35
CA GLN A 53 -5.50 -10.07 6.54
C GLN A 53 -5.04 -10.35 7.97
N THR A 54 -5.34 -11.55 8.45
CA THR A 54 -4.82 -12.07 9.73
C THR A 54 -3.31 -12.39 9.63
N ALA A 55 -2.85 -12.74 8.43
CA ALA A 55 -1.44 -12.93 8.13
C ALA A 55 -0.64 -11.63 8.27
N ALA A 56 0.65 -11.75 8.60
CA ALA A 56 1.53 -10.60 8.60
C ALA A 56 1.77 -10.11 7.16
N VAL A 57 1.97 -8.80 6.99
CA VAL A 57 2.41 -8.24 5.71
C VAL A 57 3.85 -8.69 5.47
N ALA A 58 4.03 -9.61 4.53
CA ALA A 58 5.34 -10.12 4.12
C ALA A 58 5.55 -9.85 2.62
N GLY A 59 6.65 -9.18 2.28
CA GLY A 59 6.92 -8.77 0.90
C GLY A 59 6.15 -7.51 0.52
N THR A 60 5.56 -7.50 -0.68
CA THR A 60 5.05 -6.28 -1.31
C THR A 60 3.57 -6.40 -1.61
N VAL A 61 2.80 -5.45 -1.10
CA VAL A 61 1.38 -5.27 -1.42
C VAL A 61 1.30 -4.17 -2.47
N GLY A 62 0.72 -4.51 -3.62
CA GLY A 62 0.62 -3.61 -4.77
C GLY A 62 -0.26 -2.38 -4.53
N PRO A 63 -0.15 -1.36 -5.39
CA PRO A 63 -0.96 -0.15 -5.31
C PRO A 63 -2.45 -0.50 -5.42
N PHE A 64 -3.29 0.25 -4.71
CA PHE A 64 -4.75 0.11 -4.69
C PHE A 64 -5.23 -1.34 -4.49
N THR A 65 -4.52 -2.13 -3.68
CA THR A 65 -4.94 -3.51 -3.37
C THR A 65 -5.86 -3.53 -2.15
N TRP A 66 -7.00 -4.22 -2.26
CA TRP A 66 -7.86 -4.58 -1.14
C TRP A 66 -7.58 -6.03 -0.73
N ALA A 67 -6.76 -6.21 0.30
CA ALA A 67 -6.34 -7.52 0.81
C ALA A 67 -7.17 -7.90 2.03
N THR A 68 -7.83 -9.06 1.95
CA THR A 68 -8.55 -9.68 3.07
C THR A 68 -8.18 -11.15 3.15
N ASP A 69 -8.62 -11.85 4.20
CA ASP A 69 -8.41 -13.31 4.32
C ASP A 69 -9.12 -14.10 3.19
N ARG A 70 -10.04 -13.46 2.44
CA ARG A 70 -10.66 -14.04 1.24
C ARG A 70 -9.81 -13.91 -0.03
N GLY A 71 -8.69 -13.20 0.05
CA GLY A 71 -7.82 -12.91 -1.08
C GLY A 71 -7.59 -11.43 -1.31
N MET A 72 -6.87 -11.13 -2.39
CA MET A 72 -6.54 -9.78 -2.83
C MET A 72 -7.33 -9.45 -4.08
N GLN A 73 -7.86 -8.23 -4.15
CA GLN A 73 -8.56 -7.72 -5.31
C GLN A 73 -8.25 -6.22 -5.51
N PRO A 74 -8.43 -5.68 -6.72
CA PRO A 74 -8.35 -4.25 -6.94
C PRO A 74 -9.35 -3.48 -6.06
N PHE A 75 -8.87 -2.40 -5.44
CA PHE A 75 -9.69 -1.50 -4.66
C PHE A 75 -10.41 -0.56 -5.63
N ARG A 76 -11.75 -0.62 -5.67
CA ARG A 76 -12.60 0.27 -6.47
C ARG A 76 -12.28 1.75 -6.21
N PHE A 77 -11.98 2.50 -7.27
CA PHE A 77 -11.53 3.89 -7.19
C PHE A 77 -12.53 4.80 -6.47
N ASP A 78 -13.84 4.72 -6.80
CA ASP A 78 -14.87 5.55 -6.16
C ASP A 78 -14.88 5.36 -4.64
N LYS A 79 -14.76 4.11 -4.19
CA LYS A 79 -14.74 3.80 -2.76
C LYS A 79 -13.43 4.23 -2.11
N PHE A 80 -12.31 4.08 -2.80
CA PHE A 80 -11.02 4.61 -2.36
C PHE A 80 -11.09 6.13 -2.15
N MET A 81 -11.64 6.88 -3.11
CA MET A 81 -11.76 8.34 -3.05
C MET A 81 -12.74 8.81 -1.96
N GLU A 82 -13.86 8.12 -1.76
CA GLU A 82 -14.79 8.39 -0.64
C GLU A 82 -14.04 8.34 0.70
N ILE A 83 -13.23 7.29 0.90
CA ILE A 83 -12.46 7.12 2.13
C ILE A 83 -11.32 8.14 2.20
N ALA A 84 -10.63 8.41 1.09
CA ALA A 84 -9.53 9.40 1.05
C ALA A 84 -10.03 10.79 1.48
N ARG A 85 -11.15 11.26 0.91
CA ARG A 85 -11.81 12.52 1.31
C ARG A 85 -12.16 12.52 2.80
N THR A 86 -12.79 11.44 3.29
CA THR A 86 -13.15 11.30 4.71
C THR A 86 -11.93 11.40 5.63
N VAL A 87 -10.82 10.75 5.29
CA VAL A 87 -9.58 10.76 6.10
C VAL A 87 -8.88 12.10 6.04
N MET A 88 -8.84 12.76 4.87
CA MET A 88 -8.23 14.09 4.70
C MET A 88 -9.03 15.18 5.42
N ALA A 89 -10.36 15.10 5.40
CA ALA A 89 -11.24 16.03 6.10
C ALA A 89 -11.03 16.07 7.62
N ARG A 90 -10.56 14.96 8.23
CA ARG A 90 -10.16 14.93 9.66
C ARG A 90 -8.99 15.86 10.00
N ARG A 91 -8.22 16.29 8.99
CA ARG A 91 -7.14 17.26 9.09
C ARG A 91 -7.52 18.61 8.47
N HIS A 92 -8.81 18.81 8.17
CA HIS A 92 -9.34 20.01 7.49
C HIS A 92 -8.73 20.24 6.09
N ILE A 93 -8.41 19.15 5.38
CA ILE A 93 -7.87 19.20 4.03
C ILE A 93 -8.90 18.57 3.08
N GLU A 94 -9.25 19.29 2.02
CA GLU A 94 -10.00 18.74 0.88
C GLU A 94 -9.01 18.45 -0.25
N PRO A 95 -9.03 17.26 -0.89
CA PRO A 95 -8.20 17.01 -2.06
C PRO A 95 -8.57 17.96 -3.20
N THR A 96 -7.56 18.57 -3.81
CA THR A 96 -7.73 19.38 -5.02
C THR A 96 -8.12 18.49 -6.19
N ASP A 97 -8.71 19.09 -7.23
CA ASP A 97 -9.07 18.36 -8.45
C ASP A 97 -7.84 17.76 -9.15
N ALA A 98 -6.70 18.46 -9.12
CA ALA A 98 -5.43 17.95 -9.63
C ALA A 98 -4.96 16.70 -8.85
N TYR A 99 -5.10 16.71 -7.52
CA TYR A 99 -4.73 15.56 -6.69
C TYR A 99 -5.66 14.37 -6.91
N ALA A 100 -6.96 14.61 -7.01
CA ALA A 100 -7.94 13.57 -7.34
C ALA A 100 -7.68 12.97 -8.73
N SER A 101 -7.30 13.79 -9.71
CA SER A 101 -6.97 13.34 -11.07
C SER A 101 -5.70 12.48 -11.07
N LEU A 102 -4.65 12.90 -10.37
CA LEU A 102 -3.43 12.10 -10.21
C LEU A 102 -3.72 10.72 -9.59
N LEU A 103 -4.54 10.68 -8.54
CA LEU A 103 -4.92 9.41 -7.91
C LEU A 103 -5.72 8.51 -8.87
N ALA A 104 -6.55 9.08 -9.75
CA ALA A 104 -7.29 8.33 -10.77
C ALA A 104 -6.36 7.75 -11.85
N GLU A 105 -5.36 8.52 -12.29
CA GLU A 105 -4.34 8.07 -13.24
C GLU A 105 -3.52 6.92 -12.65
N LEU A 106 -2.99 7.09 -11.43
CA LEU A 106 -2.24 6.03 -10.73
C LEU A 106 -3.09 4.77 -10.50
N HIS A 107 -4.39 4.93 -10.22
CA HIS A 107 -5.31 3.79 -10.07
C HIS A 107 -5.49 3.05 -11.40
N THR A 108 -5.68 3.80 -12.49
CA THR A 108 -5.85 3.23 -13.83
C THR A 108 -4.60 2.48 -14.27
N GLU A 109 -3.40 3.03 -14.02
CA GLU A 109 -2.13 2.37 -14.29
C GLU A 109 -1.98 1.07 -13.48
N ALA A 110 -2.33 1.12 -12.19
CA ALA A 110 -2.21 -0.03 -11.28
C ALA A 110 -3.18 -1.18 -11.58
N VAL A 111 -4.40 -0.89 -12.08
CA VAL A 111 -5.44 -1.90 -12.33
C VAL A 111 -5.47 -2.33 -13.80
N GLY A 112 -4.93 -1.52 -14.70
CA GLY A 112 -4.84 -1.81 -16.14
C GLY A 112 -3.62 -2.64 -16.54
N ALA A 113 -2.65 -2.82 -15.65
CA ALA A 113 -1.51 -3.73 -15.79
C ALA A 113 -1.85 -5.15 -15.29
#